data_AF-A0A0F9LT91-F1
#
_entry.id   AF-A0A0F9LT91-F1
#
_cell.length_a   1.000
_cell.length_b   1.000
_cell.length_c   1.000
_cell.angle_alpha   90.00
_cell.angle_beta   90.00
_cell.angle_gamma   90.00
#
_symmetry.space_group_name_H-M   'P 1'
#
loop_
_entity.id
_entity.type
_entity.pdbx_description
1 polymer ?
#
loop_
_entity_poly.entity_id
_entity_poly.type
_entity_poly.pdbx_seq_one_letter_code
_entity_poly.pdbx_strand_id
1 'polypeptide(L)' 'QLDRAKGKCQSCKKAAPFNRASNGTPYLEVHHIIPLSQEGDDTLDNTIALCPNCHRQEHFG' A
#
# COMPACT_ATOMS: atom_id res chain seq x y z
N GLN A 1 4.09 -1.57 -7.70
CA GLN A 1 2.83 -1.89 -7.02
C GLN A 1 1.75 -0.80 -7.16
N LEU A 2 2.06 0.48 -6.93
CA LEU A 2 1.06 1.58 -6.93
C LEU A 2 0.30 1.72 -8.25
N ASP A 3 0.95 1.53 -9.40
CA ASP A 3 0.28 1.57 -10.71
C ASP A 3 -0.76 0.45 -10.88
N ARG A 4 -0.47 -0.76 -10.39
CA ARG A 4 -1.41 -1.90 -10.39
C ARG A 4 -2.65 -1.61 -9.55
N ALA A 5 -2.48 -0.84 -8.48
CA ALA A 5 -3.56 -0.50 -7.55
C ALA A 5 -4.55 0.53 -8.14
N LYS A 6 -4.17 1.26 -9.20
CA LYS A 6 -5.02 2.25 -9.88
C LYS A 6 -5.70 3.22 -8.91
N GLY A 7 -4.96 3.67 -7.90
CA GLY A 7 -5.44 4.60 -6.87
C GLY A 7 -6.47 4.02 -5.89
N LYS A 8 -6.64 2.70 -5.82
CA LYS A 8 -7.52 2.03 -4.85
C LYS A 8 -6.72 1.14 -3.91
N CYS A 9 -7.05 1.19 -2.61
CA CYS A 9 -6.49 0.29 -1.60
C CYS A 9 -6.81 -1.17 -1.96
N GLN A 10 -5.80 -2.03 -1.99
CA GLN A 10 -5.99 -3.44 -2.34
C GLN A 10 -6.61 -4.27 -1.20
N SER A 11 -6.63 -3.77 0.03
CA SER A 11 -7.35 -4.37 1.16
C SER A 11 -8.83 -3.93 1.16
N CYS A 12 -9.13 -2.69 1.56
CA CYS A 12 -10.52 -2.23 1.73
C CYS A 12 -11.24 -1.81 0.44
N LYS A 13 -10.56 -1.84 -0.72
CA LYS A 13 -11.09 -1.48 -2.06
C LYS A 13 -11.56 -0.03 -2.25
N LYS A 14 -11.42 0.83 -1.24
CA LYS A 14 -11.70 2.27 -1.32
C LYS A 14 -10.61 3.01 -2.10
N ALA A 15 -10.97 4.16 -2.68
CA ALA A 15 -9.99 5.06 -3.29
C ALA A 15 -8.99 5.58 -2.25
N ALA A 16 -7.82 6.02 -2.72
CA ALA A 16 -6.86 6.75 -1.91
C ALA A 16 -7.55 7.93 -1.18
N PRO A 17 -7.23 8.18 0.09
CA PRO A 17 -7.93 9.21 0.87
C PRO A 17 -7.63 10.64 0.40
N PHE A 18 -6.50 10.85 -0.28
CA PHE A 18 -6.10 12.12 -0.85
C PHE A 18 -5.08 11.91 -1.98
N ASN A 19 -4.80 12.98 -2.72
CA ASN A 19 -3.74 13.02 -3.72
C ASN A 19 -2.48 13.69 -3.16
N ARG A 20 -1.30 13.24 -3.58
CA ARG A 20 -0.01 13.86 -3.23
C ARG A 20 0.02 15.31 -3.69
N ALA A 21 0.40 16.22 -2.80
CA ALA A 21 0.51 17.64 -3.12
C ALA A 21 1.56 17.94 -4.20
N SER A 22 2.60 17.11 -4.30
CA SER A 22 3.72 17.31 -5.23
C SER A 22 3.38 17.05 -6.70
N ASN A 23 2.45 16.13 -7.00
CA ASN A 23 2.18 15.70 -8.36
C ASN A 23 0.73 15.27 -8.63
N GLY A 24 -0.18 15.44 -7.68
CA GLY A 24 -1.60 15.11 -7.83
C GLY A 24 -1.92 13.61 -7.89
N THR A 25 -0.96 12.70 -7.67
CA THR A 25 -1.21 11.25 -7.75
C THR A 25 -1.90 10.70 -6.50
N PRO A 26 -2.75 9.66 -6.60
CA PRO A 26 -3.40 9.03 -5.45
C PRO A 26 -2.40 8.55 -4.39
N TYR A 27 -2.64 8.90 -3.12
CA TYR A 27 -1.77 8.50 -2.02
C TYR A 27 -2.13 7.10 -1.48
N LEU A 28 -1.26 6.13 -1.75
CA LEU A 28 -1.24 4.80 -1.14
C LEU A 28 0.20 4.47 -0.72
N GLU A 29 0.32 3.52 0.18
CA GLU A 29 1.57 3.04 0.77
C GLU A 29 1.80 1.59 0.33
N VAL A 30 3.04 1.27 -0.06
CA VAL A 30 3.42 -0.11 -0.37
C VAL A 30 3.82 -0.80 0.93
N HIS A 31 3.27 -1.97 1.15
CA HIS A 31 3.52 -2.81 2.30
C HIS A 31 4.00 -4.18 1.84
N HIS A 32 5.05 -4.72 2.45
CA HIS A 32 5.50 -6.09 2.22
C HIS A 32 4.64 -7.06 3.05
N ILE A 33 4.03 -8.07 2.41
CA ILE A 33 3.13 -9.04 3.07
C ILE A 33 3.93 -9.89 4.06
N ILE A 34 5.09 -10.40 3.62
CA ILE A 34 6.13 -10.93 4.48
C ILE A 34 7.15 -9.81 4.67
N PRO A 35 7.35 -9.31 5.92
CA PRO A 35 8.31 -8.24 6.18
C PRO A 35 9.72 -8.59 5.71
N LEU A 36 10.45 -7.61 5.20
CA LEU A 36 11.86 -7.80 4.82
C LEU A 36 12.74 -8.25 6.01
N SER A 37 12.39 -7.85 7.24
CA SER A 37 13.08 -8.29 8.46
C SER A 37 12.86 -9.77 8.79
N GLN A 38 11.87 -10.41 8.17
CA GLN A 38 11.58 -11.83 8.27
C GLN A 38 11.97 -12.57 6.97
N GLU A 39 12.98 -12.05 6.26
CA GLU A 39 13.48 -12.62 5.00
C GLU A 39 12.43 -12.63 3.88
N GLY A 40 11.45 -11.73 3.94
CA GLY A 40 10.52 -11.52 2.83
C GLY A 40 11.22 -10.94 1.60
N ASP A 41 10.81 -11.39 0.41
CA ASP A 41 11.39 -10.93 -0.85
C ASP A 41 10.96 -9.50 -1.20
N ASP A 42 11.84 -8.71 -1.80
CA ASP A 42 11.50 -7.40 -2.37
C ASP A 42 10.95 -7.56 -3.80
N THR A 43 9.73 -8.09 -3.90
CA THR A 43 9.07 -8.39 -5.18
C THR A 43 7.66 -7.80 -5.26
N LEU A 44 7.14 -7.68 -6.49
CA LEU A 44 5.75 -7.25 -6.72
C LEU A 44 4.71 -8.23 -6.15
N ASP A 45 5.07 -9.49 -5.96
CA ASP A 45 4.18 -10.51 -5.44
C ASP A 45 4.14 -10.51 -3.91
N ASN A 46 5.22 -10.11 -3.25
CA ASN A 46 5.27 -9.89 -1.82
C ASN A 46 4.85 -8.47 -1.40
N THR A 47 4.30 -7.65 -2.29
CA THR A 47 3.88 -6.29 -1.96
C THR A 47 2.41 -6.02 -2.24
N ILE A 48 1.80 -5.21 -1.38
CA ILE A 48 0.41 -4.76 -1.48
C ILE A 48 0.33 -3.24 -1.31
N ALA A 49 -0.55 -2.58 -2.07
CA ALA A 49 -0.80 -1.14 -1.95
C ALA A 49 -2.00 -0.89 -1.02
N LEU A 50 -1.77 -0.17 0.07
CA LEU A 50 -2.73 0.08 1.13
C LEU A 50 -2.97 1.58 1.33
N CYS A 51 -4.16 1.95 1.81
CA CYS A 51 -4.35 3.29 2.35
C CYS A 51 -3.71 3.37 3.76
N PRO A 52 -3.40 4.58 4.27
CA PRO A 52 -2.74 4.75 5.57
C PRO A 52 -3.45 4.04 6.72
N ASN A 53 -4.79 4.01 6.68
CA ASN A 53 -5.60 3.37 7.72
C ASN A 53 -5.41 1.85 7.69
N CYS A 54 -5.52 1.21 6.53
CA CYS A 54 -5.31 -0.23 6.39
C CYS A 54 -3.84 -0.60 6.64
N HIS A 55 -2.89 0.20 6.18
CA HIS A 55 -1.48 -0.06 6.42
C HIS A 55 -1.15 -0.07 7.93
N ARG A 56 -1.71 0.89 8.69
CA ARG A 56 -1.58 0.90 10.15
C ARG A 56 -2.22 -0.33 10.80
N GLN A 57 -3.36 -0.81 10.30
CA GLN A 57 -4.02 -2.01 10.82
C GLN A 57 -3.15 -3.27 10.66
N GLU A 58 -2.44 -3.43 9.54
CA GLU A 58 -1.54 -4.58 9.34
C GLU A 58 -0.37 -4.61 10.36
N HIS A 59 0.11 -3.44 10.80
CA HIS A 59 1.19 -3.38 11.79
C HIS A 59 0.71 -3.54 13.24
N PHE A 60 -0.50 -3.07 13.56
CA PHE A 60 -0.91 -2.84 14.96
C PHE A 60 -2.22 -3.49 15.40
N GLY A 61 -3.06 -3.97 14.48
CA GLY A 61 -4.34 -4.62 14.80
C GLY A 61 -5.24 -3.83 15.73
#